data_AF-A0A8T5LEN1-F1
#
_entry.id   AF-A0A8T5LEN1-F1
#
_cell.length_a   1.000
_cell.length_b   1.000
_cell.length_c   1.000
_cell.angle_alpha   90.00
_cell.angle_beta   90.00
_cell.angle_gamma   90.00
#
_symmetry.space_group_name_H-M   'P 1'
#
loop_
_entity.id
_entity.type
_entity.pdbx_description
1 polymer ?
#
loop_
_entity_poly.entity_id
_entity_poly.type
_entity_poly.pdbx_seq_one_letter_code
_entity_poly.pdbx_strand_id
1 'polypeptide(L)'
;MADIVNYFSYQIPHNMVMFIGTEKDQIINTISYYKNERGQDEVQLPSLDEIIKLNEINIDVAFPMLKIDHCISAEVRDNVFFHVNVNAFVYIQHISRQYECFKRGDLYKFKAGAPVFGLWFLPEYIMKGIKEYDWLQHKQQMGEWMENREKVMNDLEKKGVIARPKLFGPPIIMN
;
A
#
# COMPACT_ATOMS: atom_id res chain seq x y z
N MET A 1 14.86 -16.72 18.19
CA MET A 1 14.98 -16.60 16.72
C MET A 1 13.62 -16.15 16.24
N ALA A 2 13.52 -15.03 15.52
CA ALA A 2 12.25 -14.65 14.91
C ALA A 2 11.96 -15.67 13.81
N ASP A 3 10.76 -16.24 13.81
CA ASP A 3 10.34 -17.17 12.75
C ASP A 3 10.31 -16.41 11.42
N ILE A 4 11.05 -16.91 10.43
CA ILE A 4 11.03 -16.34 9.09
C ILE A 4 9.64 -16.57 8.50
N VAL A 5 8.87 -15.50 8.37
CA VAL A 5 7.54 -15.54 7.76
C VAL A 5 7.72 -15.64 6.24
N ASN A 6 7.15 -16.67 5.64
CA ASN A 6 7.07 -16.78 4.19
C ASN A 6 5.81 -16.09 3.69
N TYR A 7 5.88 -15.50 2.50
CA TYR A 7 4.74 -14.92 1.83
C TYR A 7 4.46 -15.63 0.52
N PHE A 8 3.19 -15.76 0.20
CA PHE A 8 2.70 -16.32 -1.04
C PHE A 8 1.73 -15.37 -1.67
N SER A 9 1.68 -15.33 -3.00
CA SER A 9 0.74 -14.49 -3.72
C SER A 9 0.04 -15.21 -4.86
N TYR A 10 -1.16 -14.74 -5.13
CA TYR A 10 -1.90 -15.03 -6.35
C TYR A 10 -2.61 -13.77 -6.82
N GLN A 11 -2.50 -13.47 -8.10
CA GLN A 11 -3.23 -12.39 -8.75
C GLN A 11 -4.31 -12.99 -9.64
N ILE A 12 -5.55 -12.51 -9.52
CA ILE A 12 -6.60 -12.92 -10.46
C ILE A 12 -6.24 -12.39 -11.86
N PRO A 13 -6.21 -13.25 -12.89
CA PRO A 13 -5.92 -12.82 -14.26
C PRO A 13 -6.80 -11.65 -14.70
N HIS A 14 -6.20 -10.70 -15.41
CA HIS A 14 -6.87 -9.51 -15.98
C HIS A 14 -7.56 -8.58 -14.96
N ASN A 15 -7.32 -8.78 -13.66
CA ASN A 15 -7.85 -7.94 -12.59
C ASN A 15 -6.72 -7.43 -11.71
N MET A 16 -6.89 -6.23 -11.17
CA MET A 16 -6.00 -5.68 -10.14
C MET A 16 -6.44 -6.19 -8.76
N VAL A 17 -6.55 -7.51 -8.60
CA VAL A 17 -6.88 -8.15 -7.32
C VAL A 17 -5.76 -9.09 -6.94
N MET A 18 -5.09 -8.78 -5.83
CA MET A 18 -3.95 -9.52 -5.30
C MET A 18 -4.33 -10.20 -3.98
N PHE A 19 -4.02 -11.48 -3.84
CA PHE A 19 -4.14 -12.23 -2.60
C PHE A 19 -2.75 -12.53 -2.08
N ILE A 20 -2.51 -12.20 -0.82
CA ILE A 20 -1.27 -12.46 -0.11
C ILE A 20 -1.60 -13.32 1.10
N GLY A 21 -0.92 -14.45 1.25
CA GLY A 21 -1.03 -15.33 2.42
C GLY A 21 0.34 -15.59 3.04
N THR A 22 0.36 -15.93 4.33
CA THR A 22 1.53 -16.56 4.97
C THR A 22 1.59 -18.06 4.69
N GLU A 23 0.49 -18.62 4.18
CA GLU A 23 0.35 -20.00 3.72
C GLU A 23 -0.46 -20.01 2.42
N LYS A 24 -0.22 -20.98 1.53
CA LYS A 24 -0.96 -21.09 0.27
C LYS A 24 -2.46 -21.32 0.50
N ASP A 25 -2.81 -22.07 1.55
CA ASP A 25 -4.20 -22.42 1.85
C ASP A 25 -5.05 -21.20 2.23
N GLN A 26 -4.47 -20.17 2.85
CA GLN A 26 -5.20 -18.93 3.14
C GLN A 26 -5.76 -18.28 1.88
N ILE A 27 -4.99 -18.32 0.78
CA ILE A 27 -5.40 -17.79 -0.53
C ILE A 27 -6.57 -18.62 -1.07
N ILE A 28 -6.42 -19.95 -1.08
CA ILE A 28 -7.44 -20.88 -1.61
C ILE A 28 -8.74 -20.77 -0.82
N ASN A 29 -8.66 -20.71 0.51
CA ASN A 29 -9.81 -20.60 1.41
C ASN A 29 -10.54 -19.28 1.22
N THR A 30 -9.81 -18.17 1.09
CA THR A 30 -10.42 -16.86 0.80
C THR A 30 -11.10 -16.84 -0.57
N ILE A 31 -10.50 -17.40 -1.63
CA ILE A 31 -11.15 -17.44 -2.95
C ILE A 31 -12.40 -18.35 -2.92
N SER A 32 -12.31 -19.49 -2.24
CA SER A 32 -13.44 -20.41 -2.04
C SER A 32 -14.59 -19.74 -1.29
N TYR A 33 -14.29 -18.95 -0.25
CA TYR A 33 -15.27 -18.14 0.46
C TYR A 33 -16.04 -17.21 -0.49
N TYR A 34 -15.36 -16.55 -1.42
CA TYR A 34 -16.02 -15.69 -2.41
C TYR A 34 -16.89 -16.46 -3.41
N LYS A 35 -16.42 -17.62 -3.86
CA LYS A 35 -17.20 -18.48 -4.75
C LYS A 35 -18.51 -18.92 -4.07
N ASN A 36 -18.43 -19.38 -2.82
CA ASN A 36 -19.56 -19.94 -2.10
C ASN A 36 -20.54 -18.87 -1.57
N GLU A 37 -20.06 -17.76 -1.02
CA GLU A 37 -20.95 -16.76 -0.39
C GLU A 37 -21.52 -15.72 -1.36
N ARG A 38 -20.90 -15.50 -2.53
CA ARG A 38 -21.31 -14.45 -3.47
C ARG A 38 -21.86 -14.95 -4.79
N GLY A 39 -22.01 -16.27 -4.96
CA GLY A 39 -22.47 -16.87 -6.22
C GLY A 39 -21.57 -16.49 -7.40
N GLN A 40 -20.28 -16.26 -7.14
CA GLN A 40 -19.31 -15.93 -8.17
C GLN A 40 -18.72 -17.21 -8.75
N ASP A 41 -19.56 -17.98 -9.44
CA ASP A 41 -19.18 -19.27 -10.05
C ASP A 41 -18.06 -19.16 -11.09
N GLU A 42 -17.83 -17.94 -11.60
CA GLU A 42 -16.78 -17.61 -12.57
C GLU A 42 -15.38 -17.45 -11.95
N VAL A 43 -15.25 -17.35 -10.63
CA VAL A 43 -13.92 -17.24 -10.00
C VAL A 43 -13.30 -18.63 -9.88
N GLN A 44 -12.35 -18.91 -10.77
CA GLN A 44 -11.58 -20.16 -10.77
C GLN A 44 -10.61 -20.18 -9.59
N LEU A 45 -10.56 -21.33 -8.89
CA LEU A 45 -9.57 -21.56 -7.85
C LEU A 45 -8.18 -21.77 -8.48
N PRO A 46 -7.13 -21.11 -7.99
CA PRO A 46 -5.78 -21.36 -8.45
C PRO A 46 -5.31 -22.75 -8.05
N SER A 47 -4.51 -23.36 -8.91
CA SER A 47 -3.65 -24.48 -8.56
C SER A 47 -2.50 -24.01 -7.65
N LEU A 48 -1.88 -24.95 -6.93
CA LEU A 48 -0.77 -24.63 -6.03
C LEU A 48 0.46 -24.07 -6.76
N ASP A 49 0.62 -24.38 -8.04
CA ASP A 49 1.75 -23.92 -8.87
C ASP A 49 1.55 -22.47 -9.35
N GLU A 50 0.30 -22.00 -9.43
CA GLU A 50 -0.04 -20.60 -9.71
C GLU A 50 0.15 -19.69 -8.50
N ILE A 51 0.29 -20.27 -7.30
CA ILE A 51 0.59 -19.54 -6.07
C ILE A 51 2.11 -19.46 -5.88
N ILE A 52 2.64 -18.25 -6.10
CA ILE A 52 4.07 -17.98 -6.09
C ILE A 52 4.55 -17.54 -4.71
N LYS A 53 5.78 -17.90 -4.35
CA LYS A 53 6.43 -17.38 -3.14
C LYS A 53 6.95 -15.98 -3.42
N LEU A 54 6.77 -15.06 -2.48
CA LEU A 54 7.33 -13.72 -2.50
C LEU A 54 8.48 -13.59 -1.52
N ASN A 55 9.48 -12.80 -1.91
CA ASN A 55 10.56 -12.37 -1.03
C ASN A 55 10.22 -11.04 -0.34
N GLU A 56 9.41 -10.21 -1.00
CA GLU A 56 9.05 -8.87 -0.58
C GLU A 56 7.62 -8.55 -1.06
N ILE A 57 6.92 -7.72 -0.30
CA ILE A 57 5.60 -7.21 -0.62
C ILE A 57 5.66 -5.68 -0.63
N ASN A 58 5.33 -5.08 -1.77
CA ASN A 58 5.22 -3.62 -1.92
C ASN A 58 3.77 -3.26 -2.25
N ILE A 59 3.17 -2.39 -1.44
CA ILE A 59 1.78 -1.98 -1.59
C ILE A 59 1.72 -0.46 -1.68
N ASP A 60 1.41 0.03 -2.88
CA ASP A 60 1.10 1.45 -3.11
C ASP A 60 -0.27 1.80 -2.58
N VAL A 61 -0.37 2.89 -1.83
CA VAL A 61 -1.63 3.37 -1.26
C VAL A 61 -1.75 4.86 -1.47
N ALA A 62 -2.69 5.28 -2.31
CA ALA A 62 -3.03 6.69 -2.49
C ALA A 62 -4.51 6.85 -2.82
N PHE A 63 -5.03 8.06 -2.68
CA PHE A 63 -6.28 8.46 -3.34
C PHE A 63 -5.97 9.35 -4.55
N PRO A 64 -6.89 9.47 -5.53
CA PRO A 64 -6.74 10.44 -6.62
C PRO A 64 -6.49 11.87 -6.07
N MET A 65 -5.50 12.59 -6.61
CA MET A 65 -5.08 13.92 -6.14
C MET A 65 -5.28 15.03 -7.16
N LEU A 66 -5.57 16.23 -6.64
CA LEU A 66 -5.63 17.49 -7.40
C LEU A 66 -4.33 18.33 -7.31
N LYS A 67 -3.39 18.08 -6.37
CA LYS A 67 -2.04 18.72 -6.31
C LYS A 67 -1.00 17.87 -5.55
N ILE A 68 0.25 17.93 -6.06
CA ILE A 68 1.57 17.38 -5.66
C ILE A 68 1.65 16.28 -4.59
N ASP A 69 2.33 15.20 -4.99
CA ASP A 69 2.56 13.94 -4.29
C ASP A 69 3.65 13.99 -3.21
N HIS A 70 3.32 13.43 -2.05
CA HIS A 70 4.29 13.03 -1.02
C HIS A 70 3.99 11.58 -0.65
N CYS A 71 4.95 10.68 -0.88
CA CYS A 71 4.85 9.26 -0.57
C CYS A 71 5.79 8.89 0.57
N ILE A 72 5.31 8.05 1.48
CA ILE A 72 6.03 7.49 2.61
C ILE A 72 6.25 6.00 2.35
N SER A 73 7.48 5.51 2.51
CA SER A 73 7.70 4.06 2.59
C SER A 73 7.69 3.63 4.06
N ALA A 74 6.77 2.74 4.42
CA ALA A 74 6.62 2.19 5.76
C ALA A 74 6.84 0.69 5.73
N GLU A 75 7.93 0.21 6.34
CA GLU A 75 8.14 -1.21 6.58
C GLU A 75 7.33 -1.62 7.81
N VAL A 76 6.18 -2.28 7.59
CA VAL A 76 5.24 -2.62 8.67
C VAL A 76 5.52 -3.99 9.28
N ARG A 77 6.26 -4.84 8.55
CA ARG A 77 6.78 -6.17 8.89
C ARG A 77 8.01 -6.43 8.01
N ASP A 78 8.81 -7.42 8.38
CA ASP A 78 9.98 -7.84 7.60
C ASP A 78 9.64 -8.07 6.12
N ASN A 79 10.26 -7.27 5.24
CA ASN A 79 10.04 -7.29 3.79
C ASN A 79 8.59 -6.96 3.35
N VAL A 80 7.84 -6.21 4.16
CA VAL A 80 6.50 -5.71 3.81
C VAL A 80 6.47 -4.20 3.88
N PHE A 81 6.46 -3.57 2.71
CA PHE A 81 6.52 -2.13 2.54
C PHE A 81 5.20 -1.57 2.03
N PHE A 82 4.71 -0.53 2.69
CA PHE A 82 3.59 0.28 2.25
C PHE A 82 4.10 1.63 1.75
N HIS A 83 3.84 1.93 0.49
CA HIS A 83 4.13 3.22 -0.13
C HIS A 83 2.90 4.11 -0.04
N VAL A 84 2.79 4.80 1.09
CA VAL A 84 1.60 5.55 1.49
C VAL A 84 1.73 7.00 1.07
N ASN A 85 0.87 7.43 0.16
CA ASN A 85 0.72 8.85 -0.11
C ASN A 85 0.08 9.56 1.10
N VAL A 86 0.55 10.76 1.42
CA VAL A 86 0.06 11.59 2.54
C VAL A 86 -1.47 11.72 2.53
N ASN A 87 -2.10 11.76 1.36
CA ASN A 87 -3.56 11.85 1.28
C ASN A 87 -4.32 10.58 1.72
N ALA A 88 -3.65 9.44 1.79
CA ALA A 88 -4.22 8.15 2.19
C ALA A 88 -3.83 7.75 3.62
N PHE A 89 -3.07 8.58 4.31
CA PHE A 89 -2.59 8.32 5.67
C PHE A 89 -3.74 8.09 6.68
N VAL A 90 -4.72 9.00 6.70
CA VAL A 90 -5.89 8.91 7.61
C VAL A 90 -6.70 7.65 7.31
N TYR A 91 -6.77 7.25 6.05
CA TYR A 91 -7.48 6.07 5.61
C TYR A 91 -6.81 4.78 6.08
N ILE A 92 -5.48 4.66 5.97
CA ILE A 92 -4.74 3.51 6.49
C ILE A 92 -4.93 3.38 8.00
N GLN A 93 -4.83 4.49 8.74
CA GLN A 93 -5.08 4.49 10.18
C GLN A 93 -6.51 4.05 10.54
N HIS A 94 -7.49 4.41 9.73
CA HIS A 94 -8.87 3.97 9.93
C HIS A 94 -9.03 2.47 9.67
N ILE A 95 -8.51 1.96 8.54
CA ILE A 95 -8.56 0.53 8.22
C ILE A 95 -7.87 -0.29 9.30
N SER A 96 -6.68 0.11 9.74
CA SER A 96 -5.86 -0.68 10.66
C SER A 96 -6.49 -0.79 12.07
N ARG A 97 -7.39 0.10 12.44
CA ARG A 97 -8.12 0.03 13.72
C ARG A 97 -9.36 -0.85 13.69
N GLN A 98 -9.88 -1.13 12.50
CA GLN A 98 -11.15 -1.84 12.30
C GLN A 98 -11.00 -3.03 11.35
N TYR A 99 -9.77 -3.56 11.22
CA TYR A 99 -9.46 -4.51 10.17
C TYR A 99 -10.24 -5.82 10.28
N GLU A 100 -10.66 -6.17 11.49
CA GLU A 100 -11.44 -7.36 11.81
C GLU A 100 -12.75 -7.42 11.01
N CYS A 101 -13.37 -6.26 10.73
CA CYS A 101 -14.58 -6.15 9.89
C CYS A 101 -14.34 -6.51 8.41
N PHE A 102 -13.08 -6.51 7.97
CA PHE A 102 -12.68 -6.77 6.59
C PHE A 102 -12.23 -8.21 6.35
N LYS A 103 -12.35 -9.12 7.33
CA LYS A 103 -12.05 -10.55 7.16
C LYS A 103 -12.94 -11.21 6.10
N ARG A 104 -12.36 -11.96 5.16
CA ARG A 104 -13.04 -12.64 4.04
C ARG A 104 -12.35 -13.98 3.81
N GLY A 105 -12.96 -15.07 4.28
CA GLY A 105 -12.23 -16.32 4.50
C GLY A 105 -11.11 -16.12 5.52
N ASP A 106 -9.86 -16.45 5.13
CA ASP A 106 -8.69 -16.36 6.02
C ASP A 106 -7.91 -15.04 5.90
N LEU A 107 -8.15 -14.28 4.83
CA LEU A 107 -7.49 -13.01 4.54
C LEU A 107 -8.39 -11.80 4.81
N TYR A 108 -7.78 -10.62 4.83
CA TYR A 108 -8.42 -9.35 5.14
C TYR A 108 -8.42 -8.44 3.91
N LYS A 109 -9.59 -7.97 3.54
CA LYS A 109 -9.78 -7.10 2.39
C LYS A 109 -9.20 -5.71 2.66
N PHE A 110 -8.23 -5.30 1.84
CA PHE A 110 -7.57 -4.01 1.88
C PHE A 110 -7.69 -3.31 0.52
N LYS A 111 -8.33 -2.14 0.47
CA LYS A 111 -8.39 -1.33 -0.75
C LYS A 111 -7.25 -0.32 -0.73
N ALA A 112 -6.48 -0.23 -1.81
CA ALA A 112 -5.35 0.70 -1.91
C ALA A 112 -5.76 2.18 -2.20
N GLY A 113 -7.06 2.46 -2.25
CA GLY A 113 -7.62 3.79 -2.50
C GLY A 113 -7.83 4.09 -3.98
N ALA A 114 -6.75 4.33 -4.73
CA ALA A 114 -6.79 4.64 -6.15
C ALA A 114 -7.06 3.36 -6.97
N PRO A 115 -7.96 3.40 -7.98
CA PRO A 115 -8.31 2.21 -8.77
C PRO A 115 -7.09 1.51 -9.39
N VAL A 116 -6.08 2.28 -9.80
CA VAL A 116 -4.83 1.79 -10.41
C VAL A 116 -3.95 0.96 -9.47
N PHE A 117 -4.13 1.06 -8.15
CA PHE A 117 -3.38 0.28 -7.16
C PHE A 117 -4.12 -0.99 -6.71
N GLY A 118 -5.33 -1.19 -7.23
CA GLY A 118 -6.05 -2.44 -7.07
C GLY A 118 -6.61 -2.71 -5.67
N LEU A 119 -7.04 -3.96 -5.50
CA LEU A 119 -7.59 -4.53 -4.29
C LEU A 119 -6.65 -5.62 -3.79
N TRP A 120 -6.33 -5.56 -2.50
CA TRP A 120 -5.44 -6.50 -1.84
C TRP A 120 -6.21 -7.32 -0.82
N PHE A 121 -5.84 -8.58 -0.66
CA PHE A 121 -6.24 -9.43 0.45
C PHE A 121 -4.99 -9.81 1.21
N LEU A 122 -4.90 -9.38 2.46
CA LEU A 122 -3.69 -9.45 3.26
C LEU A 122 -3.90 -10.39 4.45
N PRO A 123 -2.86 -11.11 4.91
CA PRO A 123 -2.95 -11.95 6.08
C PRO A 123 -3.02 -11.07 7.35
N GLU A 124 -3.55 -11.64 8.44
CA GLU A 124 -3.67 -10.93 9.71
C GLU A 124 -2.34 -10.36 10.21
N TYR A 125 -1.25 -11.09 9.97
CA TYR A 125 0.10 -10.69 10.34
C TYR A 125 0.48 -9.31 9.79
N ILE A 126 0.13 -9.04 8.52
CA ILE A 126 0.37 -7.74 7.87
C ILE A 126 -0.60 -6.69 8.43
N MET A 127 -1.88 -7.01 8.57
CA MET A 127 -2.88 -6.06 9.09
C MET A 127 -2.53 -5.58 10.50
N LYS A 128 -2.04 -6.48 11.36
CA LYS A 128 -1.50 -6.13 12.68
C LYS A 128 -0.28 -5.23 12.58
N GLY A 129 0.59 -5.44 11.59
CA GLY A 129 1.75 -4.58 11.36
C GLY A 129 1.37 -3.17 11.01
N ILE A 130 0.39 -3.00 10.14
CA ILE A 130 -0.19 -1.69 9.86
C ILE A 130 -0.79 -1.08 11.14
N LYS A 131 -1.44 -1.85 12.02
CA LYS A 131 -2.04 -1.32 13.26
C LYS A 131 -1.00 -0.87 14.28
N GLU A 132 0.09 -1.63 14.43
CA GLU A 132 1.15 -1.40 15.41
C GLU A 132 2.17 -0.36 14.97
N TYR A 133 2.30 -0.13 13.66
CA TYR A 133 3.24 0.85 13.13
C TYR A 133 2.99 2.25 13.69
N ASP A 134 4.07 2.94 14.10
CA ASP A 134 3.98 4.31 14.62
C ASP A 134 3.82 5.33 13.49
N TRP A 135 2.59 5.40 13.01
CA TRP A 135 2.20 6.37 12.00
C TRP A 135 2.37 7.82 12.48
N LEU A 136 2.24 8.09 13.78
CA LEU A 136 2.31 9.46 14.31
C LEU A 136 3.73 10.00 14.23
N GLN A 137 4.71 9.21 14.68
CA GLN A 137 6.13 9.54 14.56
C GLN A 137 6.50 9.77 13.08
N HIS A 138 6.06 8.89 12.19
CA HIS A 138 6.39 9.01 10.76
C HIS A 138 5.73 10.23 10.11
N LYS A 139 4.51 10.61 10.53
CA LYS A 139 3.85 11.84 10.09
C LYS A 139 4.62 13.09 10.53
N GLN A 140 5.16 13.10 11.75
CA GLN A 140 5.97 14.21 12.26
C GLN A 140 7.28 14.37 11.46
N GLN A 141 7.98 13.26 11.24
CA GLN A 141 9.18 13.24 10.38
C GLN A 141 8.89 13.76 8.97
N MET A 142 7.70 13.46 8.42
CA MET A 142 7.27 13.99 7.13
C MET A 142 6.93 15.48 7.16
N GLY A 143 6.28 15.97 8.21
CA GLY A 143 6.06 17.40 8.39
C GLY A 143 7.38 18.17 8.40
N GLU A 144 8.35 17.70 9.18
CA GLU A 144 9.70 18.26 9.24
C GLU A 144 10.43 18.19 7.88
N TRP A 145 10.32 17.08 7.16
CA TRP A 145 10.87 16.92 5.81
C TRP A 145 10.26 17.89 4.81
N MET A 146 8.94 18.10 4.86
CA MET A 146 8.25 19.03 3.98
C MET A 146 8.67 20.48 4.26
N GLU A 147 8.72 20.87 5.53
CA GLU A 147 9.19 22.20 5.94
C GLU A 147 10.65 22.44 5.53
N ASN A 148 11.52 21.43 5.69
CA ASN A 148 12.91 21.53 5.28
C ASN A 148 13.07 21.57 3.76
N ARG A 149 12.29 20.78 3.01
CA ARG A 149 12.29 20.84 1.54
C ARG A 149 11.81 22.20 1.04
N GLU A 150 10.75 22.75 1.61
CA GLU A 150 10.25 24.08 1.23
C GLU A 150 11.28 25.17 1.55
N LYS A 151 11.94 25.09 2.70
CA LYS A 151 13.08 25.98 3.04
C LYS A 151 14.22 25.86 2.02
N VAL A 152 14.64 24.64 1.69
CA VAL A 152 15.71 24.40 0.69
C VAL A 152 15.30 24.93 -0.69
N MET A 153 14.07 24.67 -1.14
CA MET A 153 13.56 25.18 -2.42
C MET A 153 13.49 26.71 -2.41
N ASN A 154 12.99 27.33 -1.34
CA ASN A 154 12.97 28.78 -1.18
C ASN A 154 14.38 29.39 -1.16
N ASP A 155 15.35 28.71 -0.54
CA ASP A 155 16.74 29.16 -0.50
C ASP A 155 17.43 29.02 -1.86
N LEU A 156 17.15 27.95 -2.61
CA LEU A 156 17.61 27.78 -3.98
C LEU A 156 16.99 28.82 -4.93
N GLU A 157 15.71 29.18 -4.73
CA GLU A 157 15.05 30.28 -5.44
C GLU A 157 15.67 31.63 -5.13
N LYS A 158 15.91 31.95 -3.84
CA LYS A 158 16.59 33.19 -3.44
C LYS A 158 18.00 33.30 -3.99
N LYS A 159 18.69 32.16 -4.13
CA LYS A 159 20.03 32.07 -4.73
C LYS A 159 19.99 32.07 -6.27
N GLY A 160 18.81 32.13 -6.88
CA GLY A 160 18.62 32.13 -8.33
C GLY A 160 18.97 30.80 -9.02
N VAL A 161 19.11 29.71 -8.25
CA VAL A 161 19.47 28.38 -8.77
C VAL A 161 18.28 27.73 -9.47
N ILE A 162 17.06 28.08 -9.05
CA ILE A 162 15.81 27.61 -9.66
C ILE A 162 14.81 28.77 -9.74
N ALA A 163 13.98 28.81 -10.79
CA ALA A 163 12.87 29.75 -10.91
C ALA A 163 11.54 28.98 -10.86
N ARG A 164 10.62 29.35 -9.96
CA ARG A 164 9.25 28.79 -10.00
C ARG A 164 8.55 29.26 -11.28
N PRO A 165 7.96 28.35 -12.07
CA PRO A 165 7.03 28.76 -13.11
C PRO A 165 5.85 29.47 -12.43
N LYS A 166 5.50 30.67 -12.88
CA LYS A 166 4.24 31.31 -12.50
C LYS A 166 3.10 30.49 -13.10
N LEU A 167 2.60 29.53 -12.32
CA LEU A 167 1.38 28.72 -12.54
C LEU A 167 1.29 27.99 -13.90
N PHE A 168 1.33 26.64 -13.81
CA PHE A 168 1.08 25.64 -14.85
C PHE A 168 2.19 25.44 -15.90
N GLY A 169 3.13 24.55 -15.58
CA GLY A 169 4.04 23.92 -16.54
C GLY A 169 5.14 23.11 -15.82
N PRO A 170 5.64 22.00 -16.39
CA PRO A 170 6.75 21.26 -15.81
C PRO A 170 8.02 22.14 -15.76
N PRO A 171 8.92 21.90 -14.79
CA PRO A 171 10.11 22.72 -14.61
C PRO A 171 11.03 22.68 -15.84
N ILE A 172 11.50 23.85 -16.27
CA ILE A 172 12.52 24.00 -17.30
C ILE A 172 13.87 24.10 -16.59
N ILE A 173 14.81 23.21 -16.90
CA ILE A 173 16.20 23.29 -16.44
C ILE A 173 16.88 24.41 -17.23
N MET A 174 17.38 25.45 -16.56
CA MET A 174 18.20 26.50 -17.17
C MET A 174 19.68 26.15 -16.94
N ASN A 175 20.46 26.15 -18.02
CA ASN A 175 21.93 26.06 -18.00
C ASN A 175 22.56 27.37 -17.57
#